data_AF-A0A1E3WHB3-F1
#
_entry.id   AF-A0A1E3WHB3-F1
#
_cell.length_a   1.000
_cell.length_b   1.000
_cell.length_c   1.000
_cell.angle_alpha   90.00
_cell.angle_beta   90.00
_cell.angle_gamma   90.00
#
_symmetry.space_group_name_H-M   'P 1'
#
loop_
_entity.id
_entity.type
_entity.pdbx_description
1 polymer ?
#
loop_
_entity_poly.entity_id
_entity_poly.type
_entity_poly.pdbx_seq_one_letter_code
_entity_poly.pdbx_strand_id
1 'polypeptide(L)'
;MTQNNKHYAVVTELGKQLLRDAYEQHRSLNLTQMSLGDSNGAYVTPDVRFDSLVNELGQEALHEGTVHEHFIHAIVYVNRSRFAGKHIREFGLRDEDGNLIVYAAYPETLVSDEATSQFIQLEIECIVELENTEMVTLTITPIYPHATESEAGIARIATEAQVIVGSDDSAFLTIKKLLQRTSSISRLGVVQLSNLFNGSSQIKAVTEKALKDGLDTKSDTSTLQFGPYNPERVYAIGEICFTKDAETDELSYWQWYSNIESLAGKSPLVIAHRHTGWLDKTKPFYWIPYTGDQVGIPFFWLDTSAPEWAVMEINVDLPIAVYWRLARRYPHLVTGDVINTGEIRGEFIRILDQGRGIDVGRRINSHQEDDFKAHNHYLGAFGQWGDDPTGGSHVVHGDTNGRILSDTNVAVRMAGGNETRPRNIARPMAIFI
;
A
#
# COMPACT_ATOMS: atom_id res chain seq x y z
N MET A 1 -35.24 -59.62 55.49
CA MET A 1 -34.37 -60.18 54.43
C MET A 1 -32.98 -59.59 54.64
N THR A 2 -32.12 -60.26 55.40
CA THR A 2 -30.77 -59.80 55.75
C THR A 2 -29.78 -60.38 54.74
N GLN A 3 -29.50 -59.62 53.68
CA GLN A 3 -28.26 -59.84 52.93
C GLN A 3 -27.13 -59.35 53.82
N ASN A 4 -26.28 -60.27 54.28
CA ASN A 4 -25.09 -60.02 55.09
C ASN A 4 -24.17 -59.03 54.34
N ASN A 5 -24.30 -57.73 54.61
CA ASN A 5 -23.37 -56.73 54.10
C ASN A 5 -22.06 -56.93 54.86
N LYS A 6 -21.02 -57.47 54.20
CA LYS A 6 -19.73 -57.77 54.82
C LYS A 6 -18.83 -56.54 55.00
N HIS A 7 -19.21 -55.40 54.42
CA HIS A 7 -18.48 -54.14 54.42
C HIS A 7 -19.44 -53.04 54.88
N TYR A 8 -19.31 -52.62 56.13
CA TYR A 8 -20.13 -51.57 56.74
C TYR A 8 -19.31 -50.81 57.79
N ALA A 9 -19.78 -49.61 58.13
CA ALA A 9 -19.20 -48.78 59.18
C ALA A 9 -19.93 -48.98 60.51
N VAL A 10 -19.19 -48.89 61.60
CA VAL A 10 -19.71 -48.85 62.97
C VAL A 10 -19.10 -47.67 63.71
N VAL A 11 -19.92 -47.00 64.52
CA VAL A 11 -19.45 -45.99 65.48
C VAL A 11 -18.90 -46.74 66.69
N THR A 12 -17.65 -46.47 67.05
CA THR A 12 -16.96 -47.15 68.14
C THR A 12 -17.58 -46.77 69.50
N GLU A 13 -17.38 -47.59 70.53
CA GLU A 13 -17.83 -47.26 71.89
C GLU A 13 -17.18 -45.98 72.40
N LEU A 14 -15.89 -45.79 72.09
CA LEU A 14 -15.15 -44.56 72.37
C LEU A 14 -15.75 -43.36 71.61
N GLY A 15 -16.05 -43.52 70.32
CA GLY A 15 -16.69 -42.48 69.50
C GLY A 15 -18.05 -42.07 70.06
N LYS A 16 -18.89 -43.05 70.43
CA LYS A 16 -20.19 -42.79 71.09
C LYS A 16 -20.03 -42.08 72.43
N GLN A 17 -19.00 -42.41 73.21
CA GLN A 17 -18.70 -41.73 74.46
C GLN A 17 -18.28 -40.28 74.22
N LEU A 18 -17.33 -40.04 73.32
CA LEU A 18 -16.84 -38.70 73.00
C LEU A 18 -17.93 -37.81 72.40
N LEU A 19 -18.85 -38.36 71.60
CA LEU A 19 -20.03 -37.63 71.09
C LEU A 19 -21.00 -37.22 72.20
N ARG A 20 -21.22 -38.07 73.22
CA ARG A 20 -22.03 -37.70 74.39
C ARG A 20 -21.33 -36.65 75.26
N ASP A 21 -20.03 -36.83 75.52
CA ASP A 21 -19.24 -35.90 76.31
C ASP A 21 -19.18 -34.51 75.64
N ALA A 22 -19.01 -34.47 74.31
CA ALA A 22 -19.06 -33.25 73.51
C ALA A 22 -20.43 -32.54 73.63
N TYR A 23 -21.52 -33.30 73.57
CA TYR A 23 -22.88 -32.79 73.75
C TYR A 23 -23.13 -32.22 75.15
N GLU A 24 -22.79 -32.96 76.20
CA GLU A 24 -22.97 -32.53 77.60
C GLU A 24 -22.11 -31.31 77.96
N GLN A 25 -20.94 -31.18 77.34
CA GLN A 25 -19.97 -30.13 77.64
C GLN A 25 -20.04 -28.95 76.67
N HIS A 26 -20.96 -28.99 75.69
CA HIS A 26 -21.11 -28.01 74.60
C HIS A 26 -19.81 -27.72 73.86
N ARG A 27 -19.07 -28.77 73.49
CA ARG A 27 -17.82 -28.69 72.72
C ARG A 27 -17.97 -29.38 71.37
N SER A 28 -17.16 -28.96 70.41
CA SER A 28 -17.11 -29.60 69.10
C SER A 28 -16.15 -30.79 69.10
N LEU A 29 -16.59 -31.92 68.53
CA LEU A 29 -15.74 -33.05 68.18
C LEU A 29 -15.28 -32.88 66.73
N ASN A 30 -14.01 -32.56 66.54
CA ASN A 30 -13.46 -32.25 65.22
C ASN A 30 -12.86 -33.50 64.59
N LEU A 31 -13.47 -34.02 63.52
CA LEU A 31 -12.88 -35.10 62.73
C LEU A 31 -11.89 -34.51 61.72
N THR A 32 -10.67 -35.02 61.70
CA THR A 32 -9.57 -34.41 60.93
C THR A 32 -8.97 -35.34 59.89
N GLN A 33 -9.00 -36.65 60.13
CA GLN A 33 -8.28 -37.63 59.31
C GLN A 33 -9.05 -38.94 59.15
N MET A 34 -8.80 -39.61 58.03
CA MET A 34 -9.20 -41.01 57.81
C MET A 34 -7.96 -41.89 57.82
N SER A 35 -7.94 -42.86 58.72
CA SER A 35 -6.93 -43.92 58.75
C SER A 35 -7.29 -44.98 57.73
N LEU A 36 -6.29 -45.50 57.02
CA LEU A 36 -6.43 -46.54 56.00
C LEU A 36 -5.58 -47.74 56.39
N GLY A 37 -6.14 -48.94 56.27
CA GLY A 37 -5.49 -50.18 56.67
C GLY A 37 -5.79 -51.35 55.75
N ASP A 38 -5.06 -52.45 55.92
CA ASP A 38 -5.21 -53.67 55.13
C ASP A 38 -5.81 -54.86 55.90
N SER A 39 -6.17 -54.64 57.17
CA SER A 39 -6.72 -55.64 58.09
C SER A 39 -5.86 -56.91 58.23
N ASN A 40 -4.52 -56.79 58.17
CA ASN A 40 -3.58 -57.92 58.16
C ASN A 40 -3.83 -58.92 57.01
N GLY A 41 -4.36 -58.44 55.89
CA GLY A 41 -4.59 -59.25 54.69
C GLY A 41 -5.89 -60.05 54.69
N ALA A 42 -6.75 -59.92 55.71
CA ALA A 42 -8.01 -60.66 55.80
C ALA A 42 -9.19 -59.75 56.18
N TYR A 43 -10.40 -60.08 55.73
CA TYR A 43 -11.59 -59.31 56.10
C TYR A 43 -11.93 -59.50 57.58
N VAL A 44 -12.09 -58.38 58.28
CA VAL A 44 -12.47 -58.32 59.69
C VAL A 44 -13.91 -57.85 59.80
N THR A 45 -14.72 -58.48 60.65
CA THR A 45 -16.07 -58.01 60.96
C THR A 45 -15.99 -56.74 61.81
N PRO A 46 -16.58 -55.61 61.38
CA PRO A 46 -16.63 -54.39 62.18
C PRO A 46 -17.21 -54.64 63.57
N ASP A 47 -16.52 -54.19 64.62
CA ASP A 47 -16.94 -54.29 66.02
C ASP A 47 -16.87 -52.90 66.66
N VAL A 48 -17.91 -52.54 67.43
CA VAL A 48 -17.96 -51.25 68.13
C VAL A 48 -16.85 -51.10 69.17
N ARG A 49 -16.26 -52.20 69.65
CA ARG A 49 -15.20 -52.20 70.66
C ARG A 49 -13.81 -51.89 70.11
N PHE A 50 -13.67 -51.72 68.79
CA PHE A 50 -12.39 -51.32 68.20
C PHE A 50 -12.02 -49.90 68.61
N ASP A 51 -10.80 -49.74 69.14
CA ASP A 51 -10.16 -48.47 69.48
C ASP A 51 -9.07 -48.07 68.46
N SER A 52 -8.75 -48.99 67.54
CA SER A 52 -7.70 -48.88 66.53
C SER A 52 -8.04 -49.76 65.32
N LEU A 53 -7.41 -49.48 64.17
CA LEU A 53 -7.48 -50.37 63.00
C LEU A 53 -6.67 -51.65 63.27
N VAL A 54 -7.05 -52.75 62.61
CA VAL A 54 -6.37 -54.04 62.80
C VAL A 54 -4.94 -54.01 62.25
N ASN A 55 -4.72 -53.32 61.14
CA ASN A 55 -3.38 -52.96 60.66
C ASN A 55 -3.42 -51.64 59.87
N GLU A 56 -3.07 -50.56 60.55
CA GLU A 56 -3.01 -49.22 59.94
C GLU A 56 -1.77 -49.07 59.04
N LEU A 57 -2.00 -48.66 57.79
CA LEU A 57 -0.94 -48.35 56.82
C LEU A 57 -0.57 -46.86 56.83
N GLY A 58 -1.52 -45.99 57.18
CA GLY A 58 -1.33 -44.56 57.23
C GLY A 58 -2.65 -43.81 57.37
N GLN A 59 -2.55 -42.48 57.47
CA GLN A 59 -3.68 -41.58 57.68
C GLN A 59 -3.64 -40.46 56.65
N GLU A 60 -4.78 -40.11 56.07
CA GLU A 60 -4.94 -39.01 55.13
C GLU A 60 -5.91 -37.97 55.70
N ALA A 61 -5.69 -36.70 55.37
CA ALA A 61 -6.61 -35.65 55.76
C ALA A 61 -7.97 -35.81 55.06
N LEU A 62 -9.05 -35.33 55.67
CA LEU A 62 -10.35 -35.28 55.00
C LEU A 62 -10.29 -34.23 53.87
N HIS A 63 -10.67 -34.59 52.65
CA HIS A 63 -10.52 -33.72 51.47
C HIS A 63 -11.84 -33.09 51.02
N GLU A 64 -12.95 -33.79 51.24
CA GLU A 64 -14.30 -33.24 51.14
C GLU A 64 -15.15 -33.82 52.28
N GLY A 65 -16.23 -33.14 52.64
CA GLY A 65 -17.17 -33.68 53.61
C GLY A 65 -18.22 -32.67 54.07
N THR A 66 -19.34 -33.21 54.54
CA THR A 66 -20.47 -32.45 55.07
C THR A 66 -21.09 -33.16 56.26
N VAL A 67 -21.59 -32.39 57.21
CA VAL A 67 -22.47 -32.88 58.28
C VAL A 67 -23.89 -32.43 57.95
N HIS A 68 -24.83 -33.37 57.86
CA HIS A 68 -26.22 -33.07 57.52
C HIS A 68 -27.18 -33.92 58.35
N GLU A 69 -28.01 -33.26 59.16
CA GLU A 69 -28.87 -33.92 60.14
C GLU A 69 -28.05 -34.93 60.97
N HIS A 70 -28.47 -36.18 61.05
CA HIS A 70 -27.82 -37.28 61.78
C HIS A 70 -26.70 -37.99 60.98
N PHE A 71 -26.39 -37.55 59.76
CA PHE A 71 -25.36 -38.17 58.92
C PHE A 71 -24.11 -37.31 58.80
N ILE A 72 -22.96 -37.98 58.83
CA ILE A 72 -21.71 -37.42 58.33
C ILE A 72 -21.36 -38.06 57.00
N HIS A 73 -20.84 -37.24 56.10
CA HIS A 73 -20.27 -37.64 54.83
C HIS A 73 -18.84 -37.12 54.77
N ALA A 74 -17.86 -38.00 54.67
CA ALA A 74 -16.44 -37.65 54.65
C ALA A 74 -15.72 -38.40 53.54
N ILE A 75 -14.97 -37.68 52.73
CA ILE A 75 -14.26 -38.19 51.55
C ILE A 75 -12.75 -37.99 51.73
N VAL A 76 -12.00 -39.03 51.38
CA VAL A 76 -10.55 -38.97 51.26
C VAL A 76 -10.09 -39.42 49.88
N TYR A 77 -9.26 -38.58 49.26
CA TYR A 77 -8.45 -38.95 48.11
C TYR A 77 -7.19 -39.66 48.57
N VAL A 78 -7.03 -40.94 48.20
CA VAL A 78 -5.88 -41.74 48.64
C VAL A 78 -4.61 -41.26 47.93
N ASN A 79 -3.59 -40.89 48.71
CA ASN A 79 -2.28 -40.49 48.18
C ASN A 79 -1.58 -41.70 47.53
N ARG A 80 -1.55 -41.72 46.20
CA ARG A 80 -1.00 -42.85 45.44
C ARG A 80 0.49 -43.05 45.69
N SER A 81 1.28 -41.99 45.80
CA SER A 81 2.73 -42.10 46.04
C SER A 81 3.02 -42.75 47.41
N ARG A 82 2.15 -42.53 48.41
CA ARG A 82 2.30 -43.10 49.75
C ARG A 82 1.80 -44.55 49.86
N PHE A 83 0.68 -44.86 49.23
CA PHE A 83 0.02 -46.17 49.35
C PHE A 83 0.23 -47.08 48.13
N ALA A 84 1.08 -46.70 47.17
CA ALA A 84 1.34 -47.48 45.96
C ALA A 84 1.61 -48.97 46.26
N GLY A 85 0.87 -49.85 45.58
CA GLY A 85 1.01 -51.31 45.73
C GLY A 85 0.45 -51.89 47.04
N LYS A 86 -0.20 -51.07 47.88
CA LYS A 86 -0.91 -51.54 49.09
C LYS A 86 -2.37 -51.86 48.76
N HIS A 87 -2.93 -52.83 49.50
CA HIS A 87 -4.35 -53.18 49.44
C HIS A 87 -5.06 -52.55 50.64
N ILE A 88 -6.13 -51.78 50.41
CA ILE A 88 -6.97 -51.23 51.47
C ILE A 88 -8.15 -52.17 51.72
N ARG A 89 -8.41 -52.51 52.98
CA ARG A 89 -9.52 -53.37 53.44
C ARG A 89 -10.26 -52.84 54.66
N GLU A 90 -9.74 -51.80 55.30
CA GLU A 90 -10.38 -51.10 56.41
C GLU A 90 -10.06 -49.61 56.34
N PHE A 91 -10.95 -48.81 56.91
CA PHE A 91 -10.68 -47.41 57.19
C PHE A 91 -11.33 -46.99 58.50
N GLY A 92 -10.91 -45.86 59.04
CA GLY A 92 -11.57 -45.29 60.21
C GLY A 92 -11.43 -43.78 60.31
N LEU A 93 -12.46 -43.11 60.80
CA LEU A 93 -12.45 -41.66 61.02
C LEU A 93 -11.90 -41.35 62.40
N ARG A 94 -10.97 -40.39 62.46
CA ARG A 94 -10.32 -39.94 63.69
C ARG A 94 -10.60 -38.48 64.00
N ASP A 95 -10.66 -38.19 65.30
CA ASP A 95 -10.70 -36.81 65.79
C ASP A 95 -9.30 -36.15 65.82
N GLU A 96 -9.22 -34.91 66.27
CA GLU A 96 -7.97 -34.14 66.41
C GLU A 96 -6.99 -34.72 67.44
N ASP A 97 -7.49 -35.49 68.41
CA ASP A 97 -6.69 -36.16 69.44
C ASP A 97 -6.24 -37.57 69.00
N GLY A 98 -6.65 -38.01 67.81
CA GLY A 98 -6.31 -39.31 67.22
C GLY A 98 -7.21 -40.46 67.67
N ASN A 99 -8.31 -40.20 68.37
CA ASN A 99 -9.26 -41.21 68.80
C ASN A 99 -10.04 -41.77 67.60
N LEU A 100 -10.23 -43.09 67.55
CA LEU A 100 -11.01 -43.74 66.50
C LEU A 100 -12.51 -43.59 66.78
N ILE A 101 -13.20 -42.78 65.99
CA ILE A 101 -14.64 -42.49 66.17
C ILE A 101 -15.50 -43.48 65.36
N VAL A 102 -15.06 -43.79 64.15
CA VAL A 102 -15.76 -44.70 63.23
C VAL A 102 -14.76 -45.72 62.71
N TYR A 103 -15.16 -46.99 62.71
CA TYR A 103 -14.43 -48.07 62.06
C TYR A 103 -15.27 -48.62 60.91
N ALA A 104 -14.66 -48.91 59.76
CA ALA A 104 -15.35 -49.53 58.64
C ALA A 104 -14.50 -50.61 57.97
N ALA A 105 -15.14 -51.73 57.64
CA ALA A 105 -14.57 -52.69 56.72
C ALA A 105 -14.83 -52.23 55.28
N TYR A 106 -13.81 -52.22 54.45
CA TYR A 106 -13.83 -51.76 53.07
C TYR A 106 -13.56 -52.92 52.09
N PRO A 107 -14.18 -52.94 50.90
CA PRO A 107 -13.85 -53.93 49.87
C PRO A 107 -12.37 -53.84 49.49
N GLU A 108 -11.71 -54.98 49.33
CA GLU A 108 -10.30 -55.03 48.97
C GLU A 108 -10.01 -54.26 47.68
N THR A 109 -9.21 -53.20 47.81
CA THR A 109 -8.88 -52.30 46.70
C THR A 109 -7.37 -52.08 46.64
N LEU A 110 -6.74 -52.40 45.51
CA LEU A 110 -5.33 -52.13 45.24
C LEU A 110 -5.14 -50.66 44.86
N VAL A 111 -4.24 -49.95 45.57
CA VAL A 111 -3.82 -48.61 45.17
C VAL A 111 -2.82 -48.73 44.01
N SER A 112 -3.17 -48.17 42.86
CA SER A 112 -2.33 -48.17 41.67
C SER A 112 -0.99 -47.46 41.90
N ASP A 113 0.06 -47.97 41.25
CA ASP A 113 1.37 -47.34 41.24
C ASP A 113 1.44 -46.22 40.18
N GLU A 114 2.44 -45.34 40.28
CA GLU A 114 2.66 -44.27 39.29
C GLU A 114 3.12 -44.80 37.91
N ALA A 115 3.52 -46.08 37.82
CA ALA A 115 4.04 -46.70 36.60
C ALA A 115 2.94 -47.23 35.68
N THR A 116 1.79 -47.60 36.23
CA THR A 116 0.60 -47.95 35.46
C THR A 116 -0.02 -46.66 34.92
N SER A 117 0.00 -46.47 33.59
CA SER A 117 -0.46 -45.25 32.89
C SER A 117 -1.98 -45.01 32.97
N GLN A 118 -2.62 -45.42 34.07
CA GLN A 118 -4.02 -45.24 34.39
C GLN A 118 -4.14 -44.20 35.52
N PHE A 119 -4.62 -43.01 35.17
CA PHE A 119 -4.95 -41.97 36.14
C PHE A 119 -6.28 -42.28 36.86
N ILE A 120 -6.35 -43.35 37.65
CA ILE A 120 -7.54 -43.68 38.45
C ILE A 120 -7.37 -43.11 39.86
N GLN A 121 -8.09 -42.02 40.17
CA GLN A 121 -8.10 -41.47 41.52
C GLN A 121 -8.93 -42.37 42.42
N LEU A 122 -8.31 -42.95 43.46
CA LEU A 122 -9.04 -43.73 44.45
C LEU A 122 -9.62 -42.77 45.50
N GLU A 123 -10.95 -42.79 45.59
CA GLU A 123 -11.74 -42.03 46.53
C GLU A 123 -12.39 -43.01 47.52
N ILE A 124 -12.22 -42.73 48.81
CA ILE A 124 -12.88 -43.50 49.88
C ILE A 124 -13.88 -42.58 50.56
N GLU A 125 -15.14 -42.98 50.47
CA GLU A 125 -16.30 -42.27 50.99
C GLU A 125 -16.82 -42.97 52.25
N CYS A 126 -17.00 -42.20 53.32
CA CYS A 126 -17.65 -42.66 54.54
C CYS A 126 -18.95 -41.89 54.74
N ILE A 127 -20.08 -42.60 54.65
CA ILE A 127 -21.39 -42.11 55.10
C ILE A 127 -21.81 -42.95 56.30
N VAL A 128 -21.98 -42.30 57.45
CA VAL A 128 -22.40 -42.99 58.68
C VAL A 128 -23.30 -42.08 59.52
N GLU A 129 -24.24 -42.72 60.22
CA GLU A 129 -25.12 -42.06 61.18
C GLU A 129 -24.39 -41.88 62.52
N LEU A 130 -24.39 -40.66 63.06
CA LEU A 130 -23.85 -40.35 64.39
C LEU A 130 -24.96 -39.78 65.29
N GLU A 131 -24.82 -40.00 66.60
CA GLU A 131 -25.61 -39.29 67.60
C GLU A 131 -24.99 -37.91 67.88
N ASN A 132 -25.82 -36.89 68.16
CA ASN A 132 -25.40 -35.52 68.48
C ASN A 132 -24.48 -34.88 67.40
N THR A 133 -24.80 -35.07 66.13
CA THR A 133 -24.06 -34.54 64.98
C THR A 133 -23.91 -33.02 64.98
N GLU A 134 -24.78 -32.28 65.66
CA GLU A 134 -24.66 -30.84 65.86
C GLU A 134 -23.36 -30.43 66.59
N MET A 135 -22.74 -31.37 67.29
CA MET A 135 -21.44 -31.17 67.94
C MET A 135 -20.26 -31.63 67.07
N VAL A 136 -20.50 -32.22 65.90
CA VAL A 136 -19.41 -32.72 65.03
C VAL A 136 -19.02 -31.66 64.01
N THR A 137 -17.72 -31.43 63.86
CA THR A 137 -17.18 -30.64 62.74
C THR A 137 -16.18 -31.48 61.94
N LEU A 138 -16.03 -31.16 60.65
CA LEU A 138 -15.05 -31.80 59.76
C LEU A 138 -13.98 -30.77 59.38
N THR A 139 -12.71 -31.08 59.62
CA THR A 139 -11.59 -30.26 59.15
C THR A 139 -11.17 -30.73 57.76
N ILE A 140 -11.55 -29.96 56.73
CA ILE A 140 -11.32 -30.30 55.33
C ILE A 140 -10.03 -29.66 54.81
N THR A 141 -9.14 -30.47 54.23
CA THR A 141 -7.91 -30.08 53.52
C THR A 141 -8.11 -30.36 52.02
N PRO A 142 -8.61 -29.40 51.22
CA PRO A 142 -8.90 -29.65 49.81
C PRO A 142 -7.62 -29.85 48.97
N ILE A 143 -7.69 -30.68 47.93
CA ILE A 143 -6.62 -30.82 46.92
C ILE A 143 -6.92 -29.87 45.75
N TYR A 144 -5.98 -28.99 45.41
CA TYR A 144 -6.06 -28.16 44.19
C TYR A 144 -4.99 -28.60 43.18
N PRO A 145 -5.34 -29.33 42.10
CA PRO A 145 -4.36 -29.71 41.08
C PRO A 145 -3.84 -28.48 40.32
N HIS A 146 -2.60 -28.56 39.83
CA HIS A 146 -2.07 -27.55 38.92
C HIS A 146 -2.69 -27.71 37.53
N ALA A 147 -2.95 -26.60 36.84
CA ALA A 147 -3.47 -26.65 35.48
C ALA A 147 -2.40 -27.23 34.52
N THR A 148 -2.83 -28.10 33.61
CA THR A 148 -2.03 -28.62 32.50
C THR A 148 -2.80 -28.46 31.19
N GLU A 149 -2.22 -28.80 30.04
CA GLU A 149 -2.94 -28.78 28.76
C GLU A 149 -4.14 -29.75 28.72
N SER A 150 -4.11 -30.81 29.55
CA SER A 150 -5.13 -31.86 29.59
C SER A 150 -6.03 -31.81 30.83
N GLU A 151 -5.63 -31.11 31.89
CA GLU A 151 -6.33 -31.13 33.18
C GLU A 151 -6.59 -29.71 33.72
N ALA A 152 -7.82 -29.48 34.17
CA ALA A 152 -8.19 -28.23 34.83
C ALA A 152 -7.53 -28.12 36.20
N GLY A 153 -7.06 -26.92 36.55
CA GLY A 153 -6.40 -26.68 37.83
C GLY A 153 -6.04 -25.22 38.05
N ILE A 154 -5.19 -24.96 39.04
CA ILE A 154 -4.68 -23.63 39.36
C ILE A 154 -3.35 -23.39 38.63
N ALA A 155 -3.24 -22.27 37.92
CA ALA A 155 -1.97 -21.82 37.34
C ALA A 155 -1.70 -20.35 37.66
N ARG A 156 -0.41 -19.99 37.67
CA ARG A 156 0.05 -18.64 37.99
C ARG A 156 -0.03 -17.71 36.78
N ILE A 157 -0.07 -16.42 37.04
CA ILE A 157 0.06 -15.40 36.00
C ILE A 157 1.53 -15.26 35.61
N ALA A 158 1.84 -15.26 34.31
CA ALA A 158 3.18 -15.04 33.80
C ALA A 158 3.71 -13.64 34.16
N THR A 159 4.99 -13.53 34.51
CA THR A 159 5.69 -12.26 34.75
C THR A 159 6.02 -11.55 33.42
N GLU A 160 6.33 -10.25 33.46
CA GLU A 160 6.72 -9.51 32.24
C GLU A 160 8.00 -10.09 31.60
N ALA A 161 8.97 -10.52 32.42
CA ALA A 161 10.18 -11.18 31.94
C ALA A 161 9.88 -12.50 31.21
N GLN A 162 8.98 -13.32 31.75
CA GLN A 162 8.56 -14.57 31.12
C GLN A 162 7.84 -14.32 29.78
N VAL A 163 7.00 -13.29 29.70
CA VAL A 163 6.29 -12.91 28.47
C VAL A 163 7.25 -12.43 27.36
N ILE A 164 8.36 -11.79 27.74
CA ILE A 164 9.40 -11.36 26.79
C ILE A 164 10.16 -12.56 26.21
N VAL A 165 10.51 -13.54 27.06
CA VAL A 165 11.23 -14.76 26.64
C VAL A 165 10.32 -15.70 25.83
N GLY A 166 9.09 -15.93 26.29
CA GLY A 166 8.08 -16.70 25.56
C GLY A 166 8.32 -18.21 25.50
N SER A 167 8.95 -18.80 26.52
CA SER A 167 9.24 -20.25 26.59
C SER A 167 8.53 -20.98 27.73
N ASP A 168 7.77 -20.25 28.56
CA ASP A 168 7.10 -20.76 29.76
C ASP A 168 5.66 -21.15 29.41
N ASP A 169 5.36 -22.44 29.54
CA ASP A 169 4.08 -23.06 29.20
C ASP A 169 3.21 -23.37 30.44
N SER A 170 3.68 -23.00 31.65
CA SER A 170 3.00 -23.31 32.91
C SER A 170 2.17 -22.15 33.46
N ALA A 171 1.94 -21.09 32.68
CA ALA A 171 1.42 -19.81 33.18
C ALA A 171 0.51 -19.08 32.18
N PHE A 172 -0.42 -18.28 32.70
CA PHE A 172 -1.39 -17.55 31.88
C PHE A 172 -1.02 -16.07 31.68
N LEU A 173 -1.39 -15.51 30.51
CA LEU A 173 -1.29 -14.08 30.22
C LEU A 173 -2.54 -13.32 30.72
N THR A 174 -2.31 -12.09 31.19
CA THR A 174 -3.38 -11.09 31.40
C THR A 174 -3.59 -10.25 30.14
N ILE A 175 -4.76 -9.60 30.00
CA ILE A 175 -5.05 -8.64 28.91
C ILE A 175 -3.93 -7.58 28.77
N LYS A 176 -3.45 -7.02 29.89
CA LYS A 176 -2.37 -6.03 29.89
C LYS A 176 -1.08 -6.56 29.25
N LYS A 177 -0.70 -7.80 29.61
CA LYS A 177 0.52 -8.46 29.10
C LYS A 177 0.41 -8.84 27.63
N LEU A 178 -0.78 -9.24 27.18
CA LEU A 178 -1.05 -9.46 25.76
C LEU A 178 -0.84 -8.16 24.96
N LEU A 179 -1.38 -7.04 25.43
CA LEU A 179 -1.26 -5.74 24.75
C LEU A 179 0.17 -5.15 24.82
N GLN A 180 0.96 -5.46 25.85
CA GLN A 180 2.38 -5.08 25.93
C GLN A 180 3.25 -5.88 24.94
N ARG A 181 2.83 -7.07 24.53
CA ARG A 181 3.58 -7.94 23.63
C ARG A 181 3.42 -7.49 22.17
N THR A 182 3.88 -6.29 21.84
CA THR A 182 3.78 -5.73 20.48
C THR A 182 4.75 -6.38 19.49
N SER A 183 4.30 -6.49 18.23
CA SER A 183 5.11 -6.97 17.12
C SER A 183 6.27 -6.03 16.79
N SER A 184 7.36 -6.61 16.33
CA SER A 184 8.52 -5.91 15.78
C SER A 184 9.13 -6.73 14.65
N ILE A 185 10.12 -6.19 13.94
CA ILE A 185 10.81 -6.89 12.84
C ILE A 185 11.57 -8.15 13.29
N SER A 186 11.85 -8.30 14.59
CA SER A 186 12.63 -9.42 15.13
C SER A 186 11.84 -10.29 16.10
N ARG A 187 10.56 -9.96 16.34
CA ARG A 187 9.77 -10.61 17.39
C ARG A 187 8.28 -10.50 17.10
N LEU A 188 7.60 -11.65 17.06
CA LEU A 188 6.15 -11.77 16.90
C LEU A 188 5.38 -11.11 18.05
N GLY A 189 4.17 -10.61 17.82
CA GLY A 189 3.33 -9.97 18.83
C GLY A 189 1.97 -9.50 18.28
N VAL A 190 1.28 -8.65 19.05
CA VAL A 190 0.05 -7.97 18.60
C VAL A 190 0.38 -6.67 17.86
N VAL A 191 -0.46 -6.29 16.89
CA VAL A 191 -0.29 -5.07 16.08
C VAL A 191 -1.64 -4.42 15.81
N GLN A 192 -1.67 -3.07 15.79
CA GLN A 192 -2.86 -2.32 15.40
C GLN A 192 -2.91 -2.17 13.87
N LEU A 193 -4.09 -2.44 13.26
CA LEU A 193 -4.30 -2.24 11.83
C LEU A 193 -4.56 -0.76 11.48
N SER A 194 -4.23 -0.36 10.25
CA SER A 194 -4.51 0.96 9.71
C SER A 194 -5.13 0.89 8.32
N ASN A 195 -6.19 1.67 8.13
CA ASN A 195 -6.82 1.92 6.83
C ASN A 195 -6.25 3.16 6.10
N LEU A 196 -5.19 3.79 6.62
CA LEU A 196 -4.53 4.91 5.95
C LEU A 196 -3.52 4.37 4.94
N PHE A 197 -3.58 4.86 3.70
CA PHE A 197 -2.64 4.49 2.63
C PHE A 197 -1.51 5.52 2.42
N ASN A 198 -1.60 6.68 3.06
CA ASN A 198 -0.63 7.78 2.98
C ASN A 198 0.03 8.10 4.33
N GLY A 199 -0.04 7.16 5.29
CA GLY A 199 0.54 7.33 6.63
C GLY A 199 2.03 7.03 6.69
N SER A 200 2.71 7.53 7.73
CA SER A 200 4.13 7.31 8.01
C SER A 200 4.40 6.40 9.22
N SER A 201 3.35 5.77 9.77
CA SER A 201 3.45 4.96 10.98
C SER A 201 4.27 3.69 10.77
N GLN A 202 5.26 3.45 11.64
CA GLN A 202 6.07 2.22 11.65
C GLN A 202 5.56 1.14 12.62
N ILE A 203 4.52 1.44 13.41
CA ILE A 203 3.99 0.56 14.47
C ILE A 203 2.61 -0.03 14.16
N LYS A 204 2.08 0.22 12.96
CA LYS A 204 0.76 -0.25 12.51
C LYS A 204 0.92 -1.12 11.28
N ALA A 205 0.07 -2.13 11.14
CA ALA A 205 0.01 -2.95 9.93
C ALA A 205 -1.02 -2.38 8.96
N VAL A 206 -0.70 -2.39 7.67
CA VAL A 206 -1.58 -1.94 6.59
C VAL A 206 -2.68 -2.99 6.33
N THR A 207 -3.91 -2.55 6.07
CA THR A 207 -4.98 -3.45 5.60
C THR A 207 -4.93 -3.61 4.07
N GLU A 208 -5.51 -4.70 3.55
CA GLU A 208 -5.62 -4.90 2.09
C GLU A 208 -6.37 -3.75 1.40
N LYS A 209 -7.38 -3.18 2.07
CA LYS A 209 -8.09 -1.99 1.58
C LYS A 209 -7.15 -0.79 1.44
N ALA A 210 -6.37 -0.47 2.47
CA ALA A 210 -5.42 0.64 2.39
C ALA A 210 -4.37 0.42 1.29
N LEU A 211 -3.91 -0.83 1.13
CA LEU A 211 -3.00 -1.16 0.03
C LEU A 211 -3.65 -0.91 -1.33
N LYS A 212 -4.89 -1.38 -1.55
CA LYS A 212 -5.63 -1.18 -2.80
C LYS A 212 -5.84 0.31 -3.10
N ASP A 213 -6.34 1.07 -2.12
CA ASP A 213 -6.59 2.51 -2.25
C ASP A 213 -5.30 3.26 -2.64
N GLY A 214 -4.16 2.90 -2.01
CA GLY A 214 -2.86 3.48 -2.36
C GLY A 214 -2.36 3.11 -3.75
N LEU A 215 -2.48 1.86 -4.16
CA LEU A 215 -2.11 1.39 -5.51
C LEU A 215 -2.97 2.06 -6.59
N ASP A 216 -4.26 2.27 -6.33
CA ASP A 216 -5.18 2.89 -7.28
C ASP A 216 -4.77 4.32 -7.63
N THR A 217 -4.26 5.09 -6.64
CA THR A 217 -3.73 6.44 -6.89
C THR A 217 -2.50 6.45 -7.79
N LYS A 218 -1.74 5.35 -7.87
CA LYS A 218 -0.59 5.21 -8.77
C LYS A 218 -0.99 4.72 -10.15
N SER A 219 -2.14 4.05 -10.28
CA SER A 219 -2.67 3.58 -11.56
C SER A 219 -3.61 4.58 -12.26
N ASP A 220 -3.83 5.77 -11.70
CA ASP A 220 -4.66 6.78 -12.35
C ASP A 220 -3.97 7.33 -13.61
N THR A 221 -4.23 6.65 -14.74
CA THR A 221 -3.72 7.01 -16.07
C THR A 221 -4.45 8.21 -16.68
N SER A 222 -5.46 8.77 -16.00
CA SER A 222 -6.28 9.88 -16.51
C SER A 222 -5.50 11.17 -16.76
N THR A 223 -4.32 11.31 -16.16
CA THR A 223 -3.42 12.47 -16.34
C THR A 223 -2.07 12.09 -16.95
N LEU A 224 -1.86 10.81 -17.29
CA LEU A 224 -0.57 10.29 -17.74
C LEU A 224 -0.15 10.94 -19.06
N GLN A 225 1.00 11.60 -19.08
CA GLN A 225 1.59 12.12 -20.31
C GLN A 225 2.50 11.04 -20.92
N PHE A 226 2.54 10.96 -22.26
CA PHE A 226 3.33 9.95 -22.99
C PHE A 226 2.96 8.50 -22.64
N GLY A 227 1.73 8.27 -22.15
CA GLY A 227 1.16 6.94 -21.99
C GLY A 227 0.50 6.43 -23.27
N PRO A 228 0.11 5.14 -23.33
CA PRO A 228 -0.66 4.63 -24.46
C PRO A 228 -2.00 5.36 -24.58
N TYR A 229 -2.50 5.49 -25.82
CA TYR A 229 -3.85 6.02 -26.06
C TYR A 229 -4.90 5.20 -25.30
N ASN A 230 -5.76 5.90 -24.56
CA ASN A 230 -6.88 5.32 -23.83
C ASN A 230 -8.21 5.83 -24.41
N PRO A 231 -9.07 4.96 -24.98
CA PRO A 231 -10.33 5.38 -25.59
C PRO A 231 -11.35 5.93 -24.57
N GLU A 232 -11.21 5.62 -23.28
CA GLU A 232 -12.11 6.12 -22.22
C GLU A 232 -11.67 7.47 -21.67
N ARG A 233 -10.43 7.90 -21.95
CA ARG A 233 -9.90 9.17 -21.46
C ARG A 233 -10.40 10.34 -22.28
N VAL A 234 -10.82 11.39 -21.58
CA VAL A 234 -11.08 12.71 -22.14
C VAL A 234 -9.77 13.50 -22.11
N TYR A 235 -9.19 13.76 -23.28
CA TYR A 235 -7.91 14.45 -23.40
C TYR A 235 -8.07 15.97 -23.45
N ALA A 236 -7.27 16.70 -22.68
CA ALA A 236 -7.24 18.16 -22.66
C ALA A 236 -6.20 18.74 -23.62
N ILE A 237 -6.32 20.03 -23.94
CA ILE A 237 -5.40 20.74 -24.84
C ILE A 237 -3.94 20.54 -24.41
N GLY A 238 -3.14 20.02 -25.33
CA GLY A 238 -1.70 19.83 -25.13
C GLY A 238 -1.31 18.50 -24.50
N GLU A 239 -2.25 17.69 -24.03
CA GLU A 239 -1.96 16.36 -23.50
C GLU A 239 -1.47 15.41 -24.58
N ILE A 240 -0.62 14.48 -24.18
CA ILE A 240 0.13 13.61 -25.10
C ILE A 240 -0.14 12.14 -24.77
N CYS A 241 -0.36 11.35 -25.81
CA CYS A 241 -0.36 9.90 -25.75
C CYS A 241 0.47 9.31 -26.91
N PHE A 242 0.72 8.00 -26.88
CA PHE A 242 1.28 7.28 -28.01
C PHE A 242 0.34 6.18 -28.50
N THR A 243 0.49 5.84 -29.78
CA THR A 243 -0.02 4.59 -30.35
C THR A 243 1.15 3.76 -30.82
N LYS A 244 0.97 2.44 -30.81
CA LYS A 244 1.95 1.49 -31.31
C LYS A 244 1.46 0.91 -32.63
N ASP A 245 2.30 0.94 -33.65
CA ASP A 245 2.02 0.25 -34.90
C ASP A 245 2.02 -1.26 -34.67
N ALA A 246 1.03 -1.96 -35.23
CA ALA A 246 0.84 -3.38 -34.98
C ALA A 246 1.81 -4.27 -35.79
N GLU A 247 2.39 -3.76 -36.88
CA GLU A 247 3.28 -4.49 -37.78
C GLU A 247 4.75 -4.20 -37.49
N THR A 248 5.09 -2.93 -37.23
CA THR A 248 6.47 -2.47 -37.07
C THR A 248 6.91 -2.29 -35.62
N ASP A 249 5.97 -2.33 -34.67
CA ASP A 249 6.20 -2.06 -33.24
C ASP A 249 6.62 -0.60 -32.95
N GLU A 250 6.58 0.29 -33.95
CA GLU A 250 6.98 1.69 -33.85
C GLU A 250 5.98 2.54 -33.05
N LEU A 251 6.50 3.48 -32.27
CA LEU A 251 5.68 4.39 -31.47
C LEU A 251 5.45 5.71 -32.19
N SER A 252 4.19 6.10 -32.35
CA SER A 252 3.79 7.43 -32.82
C SER A 252 3.21 8.23 -31.67
N TYR A 253 3.73 9.43 -31.44
CA TYR A 253 3.30 10.33 -30.37
C TYR A 253 2.32 11.38 -30.89
N TRP A 254 1.22 11.55 -30.18
CA TRP A 254 0.10 12.40 -30.57
C TRP A 254 -0.22 13.40 -29.48
N GLN A 255 -0.48 14.63 -29.87
CA GLN A 255 -0.91 15.68 -28.97
C GLN A 255 -2.36 16.07 -29.26
N TRP A 256 -3.17 16.20 -28.19
CA TRP A 256 -4.51 16.76 -28.31
C TRP A 256 -4.43 18.24 -28.68
N TYR A 257 -5.01 18.58 -29.83
CA TYR A 257 -4.90 19.89 -30.44
C TYR A 257 -6.16 20.75 -30.26
N SER A 258 -7.34 20.14 -30.20
CA SER A 258 -8.62 20.88 -30.14
C SER A 258 -8.75 21.69 -28.86
N ASN A 259 -9.03 22.99 -29.00
CA ASN A 259 -9.31 23.91 -27.91
C ASN A 259 -10.80 24.19 -27.67
N ILE A 260 -11.67 23.59 -28.49
CA ILE A 260 -13.12 23.77 -28.40
C ILE A 260 -13.76 22.51 -27.78
N GLU A 261 -13.25 21.34 -28.12
CA GLU A 261 -13.82 20.05 -27.73
C GLU A 261 -12.76 19.21 -27.02
N SER A 262 -13.19 18.49 -25.99
CA SER A 262 -12.41 17.51 -25.25
C SER A 262 -13.29 16.29 -25.09
N LEU A 263 -12.99 15.22 -25.84
CA LEU A 263 -13.89 14.09 -26.06
C LEU A 263 -13.14 12.76 -25.93
N ALA A 264 -13.74 11.79 -25.24
CA ALA A 264 -13.28 10.42 -25.24
C ALA A 264 -13.58 9.72 -26.59
N GLY A 265 -12.88 8.62 -26.87
CA GLY A 265 -13.12 7.74 -28.01
C GLY A 265 -12.63 8.27 -29.38
N LYS A 266 -12.06 9.47 -29.43
CA LYS A 266 -11.43 10.00 -30.65
C LYS A 266 -10.03 9.44 -30.79
N SER A 267 -9.88 8.32 -31.51
CA SER A 267 -8.56 7.72 -31.73
C SER A 267 -7.71 8.53 -32.71
N PRO A 268 -6.41 8.76 -32.44
CA PRO A 268 -5.48 9.36 -33.39
C PRO A 268 -5.18 8.47 -34.60
N LEU A 269 -5.43 7.15 -34.53
CA LEU A 269 -5.26 6.25 -35.67
C LEU A 269 -6.27 6.52 -36.79
N VAL A 270 -7.37 7.20 -36.49
CA VAL A 270 -8.39 7.57 -37.49
C VAL A 270 -7.98 8.87 -38.18
N ILE A 271 -7.70 8.81 -39.48
CA ILE A 271 -7.23 9.95 -40.28
C ILE A 271 -8.18 11.16 -40.20
N ALA A 272 -9.50 10.94 -40.20
CA ALA A 272 -10.50 12.00 -40.07
C ALA A 272 -10.47 12.74 -38.72
N HIS A 273 -9.74 12.25 -37.71
CA HIS A 273 -9.53 12.93 -36.43
C HIS A 273 -8.25 13.78 -36.40
N ARG A 274 -7.44 13.72 -37.46
CA ARG A 274 -6.13 14.36 -37.58
C ARG A 274 -6.12 15.45 -38.63
N HIS A 275 -5.07 16.27 -38.61
CA HIS A 275 -4.90 17.39 -39.55
C HIS A 275 -5.01 16.96 -41.03
N THR A 276 -4.37 15.85 -41.43
CA THR A 276 -4.37 15.38 -42.83
C THR A 276 -5.75 15.03 -43.39
N GLY A 277 -6.65 14.51 -42.54
CA GLY A 277 -8.01 14.13 -42.93
C GLY A 277 -9.08 15.14 -42.55
N TRP A 278 -8.70 16.30 -42.01
CA TRP A 278 -9.66 17.26 -41.45
C TRP A 278 -10.32 18.10 -42.54
N LEU A 279 -11.65 18.08 -42.59
CA LEU A 279 -12.44 18.82 -43.58
C LEU A 279 -13.24 19.97 -42.98
N ASP A 280 -13.42 20.00 -41.65
CA ASP A 280 -14.22 21.00 -40.94
C ASP A 280 -13.41 22.28 -40.71
N LYS A 281 -13.84 23.39 -41.31
CA LYS A 281 -13.17 24.70 -41.19
C LYS A 281 -13.65 25.52 -39.99
N THR A 282 -14.67 25.05 -39.27
CA THR A 282 -15.31 25.78 -38.17
C THR A 282 -14.74 25.45 -36.81
N LYS A 283 -13.94 24.38 -36.70
CA LYS A 283 -13.32 23.93 -35.45
C LYS A 283 -12.03 23.16 -35.72
N PRO A 284 -11.12 23.05 -34.74
CA PRO A 284 -9.83 22.40 -34.94
C PRO A 284 -9.94 20.87 -34.92
N PHE A 285 -8.98 20.21 -35.56
CA PHE A 285 -8.78 18.77 -35.47
C PHE A 285 -8.44 18.31 -34.04
N TYR A 286 -8.68 17.04 -33.75
CA TYR A 286 -8.46 16.49 -32.40
C TYR A 286 -6.98 16.21 -32.14
N TRP A 287 -6.27 15.64 -33.12
CA TRP A 287 -4.90 15.17 -32.93
C TRP A 287 -3.92 15.73 -33.97
N ILE A 288 -2.69 15.95 -33.52
CA ILE A 288 -1.54 16.30 -34.34
C ILE A 288 -0.33 15.48 -33.87
N PRO A 289 0.61 15.09 -34.76
CA PRO A 289 1.88 14.53 -34.32
C PRO A 289 2.57 15.46 -33.32
N TYR A 290 3.09 14.91 -32.24
CA TYR A 290 3.80 15.69 -31.23
C TYR A 290 5.20 16.09 -31.75
N THR A 291 5.44 17.39 -31.88
CA THR A 291 6.71 17.96 -32.36
C THR A 291 7.38 18.89 -31.33
N GLY A 292 6.89 18.92 -30.09
CA GLY A 292 7.28 19.92 -29.09
C GLY A 292 6.64 21.29 -29.32
N ASP A 293 7.12 22.34 -28.65
CA ASP A 293 6.60 23.73 -28.84
C ASP A 293 7.26 24.42 -30.06
N GLN A 294 7.14 23.80 -31.22
CA GLN A 294 7.68 24.30 -32.49
C GLN A 294 6.64 25.04 -33.34
N VAL A 295 5.50 25.42 -32.75
CA VAL A 295 4.40 26.04 -33.49
C VAL A 295 4.85 27.32 -34.18
N GLY A 296 4.66 27.37 -35.51
CA GLY A 296 4.91 28.55 -36.31
C GLY A 296 6.37 28.79 -36.67
N ILE A 297 7.27 27.84 -36.43
CA ILE A 297 8.67 27.95 -36.83
C ILE A 297 8.80 27.55 -38.31
N PRO A 298 9.29 28.42 -39.21
CA PRO A 298 9.48 28.08 -40.61
C PRO A 298 10.65 27.11 -40.80
N PHE A 299 10.53 26.19 -41.74
CA PHE A 299 11.55 25.20 -42.10
C PHE A 299 11.51 24.87 -43.59
N PHE A 300 12.61 24.37 -44.14
CA PHE A 300 12.68 23.91 -45.53
C PHE A 300 12.14 22.48 -45.64
N TRP A 301 11.45 22.20 -46.75
CA TRP A 301 10.81 20.91 -47.00
C TRP A 301 11.13 20.42 -48.42
N LEU A 302 11.23 19.10 -48.58
CA LEU A 302 11.61 18.45 -49.85
C LEU A 302 10.41 17.93 -50.67
N ASP A 303 9.19 18.16 -50.20
CA ASP A 303 7.95 17.80 -50.91
C ASP A 303 7.12 19.06 -51.21
N THR A 304 6.19 18.94 -52.15
CA THR A 304 5.17 19.96 -52.46
C THR A 304 3.96 19.90 -51.51
N SER A 305 3.81 18.79 -50.79
CA SER A 305 2.80 18.59 -49.74
C SER A 305 3.41 18.78 -48.35
N ALA A 306 2.72 19.50 -47.46
CA ALA A 306 3.19 19.70 -46.10
C ALA A 306 3.14 18.39 -45.28
N PRO A 307 4.09 18.16 -44.36
CA PRO A 307 3.95 17.09 -43.39
C PRO A 307 2.74 17.36 -42.48
N GLU A 308 2.18 16.30 -41.89
CA GLU A 308 0.92 16.38 -41.13
C GLU A 308 0.92 17.41 -39.99
N TRP A 309 2.07 17.74 -39.42
CA TRP A 309 2.17 18.71 -38.32
C TRP A 309 2.38 20.16 -38.79
N ALA A 310 2.41 20.42 -40.10
CA ALA A 310 2.69 21.74 -40.67
C ALA A 310 1.75 22.11 -41.83
N VAL A 311 1.84 23.36 -42.28
CA VAL A 311 1.14 23.91 -43.45
C VAL A 311 2.18 24.55 -44.37
N MET A 312 1.92 24.54 -45.68
CA MET A 312 2.79 25.23 -46.65
C MET A 312 2.63 26.76 -46.51
N GLU A 313 3.75 27.48 -46.46
CA GLU A 313 3.78 28.95 -46.45
C GLU A 313 3.69 29.48 -47.90
N ILE A 314 2.49 29.46 -48.48
CA ILE A 314 2.27 29.74 -49.91
C ILE A 314 1.10 30.71 -50.16
N ASN A 315 0.98 31.74 -49.32
CA ASN A 315 -0.09 32.75 -49.38
C ASN A 315 -1.51 32.16 -49.34
N VAL A 316 -1.76 31.30 -48.35
CA VAL A 316 -3.07 30.68 -48.15
C VAL A 316 -3.74 31.29 -46.92
N ASP A 317 -5.02 31.59 -47.06
CA ASP A 317 -5.87 31.98 -45.95
C ASP A 317 -6.24 30.76 -45.10
N LEU A 318 -5.69 30.71 -43.89
CA LEU A 318 -5.90 29.63 -42.94
C LEU A 318 -6.96 30.03 -41.92
N PRO A 319 -8.08 29.31 -41.78
CA PRO A 319 -9.12 29.63 -40.81
C PRO A 319 -8.57 29.61 -39.37
N ILE A 320 -8.73 30.70 -38.61
CA ILE A 320 -8.24 30.77 -37.23
C ILE A 320 -8.92 29.76 -36.31
N ALA A 321 -10.15 29.36 -36.64
CA ALA A 321 -10.89 28.34 -35.90
C ALA A 321 -10.17 26.97 -35.95
N VAL A 322 -9.43 26.69 -37.03
CA VAL A 322 -8.63 25.47 -37.17
C VAL A 322 -7.20 25.72 -36.70
N TYR A 323 -6.57 26.80 -37.17
CA TYR A 323 -5.14 27.08 -36.94
C TYR A 323 -4.89 28.05 -35.77
N TRP A 324 -5.67 27.89 -34.69
CA TRP A 324 -5.72 28.81 -33.56
C TRP A 324 -4.36 29.00 -32.87
N ARG A 325 -3.50 27.96 -32.81
CA ARG A 325 -2.17 28.09 -32.20
C ARG A 325 -1.26 28.99 -33.01
N LEU A 326 -1.33 28.91 -34.34
CA LEU A 326 -0.56 29.78 -35.25
C LEU A 326 -1.06 31.22 -35.15
N ALA A 327 -2.39 31.42 -35.15
CA ALA A 327 -3.00 32.74 -34.95
C ALA A 327 -2.62 33.38 -33.62
N ARG A 328 -2.61 32.58 -32.52
CA ARG A 328 -2.16 33.03 -31.20
C ARG A 328 -0.67 33.41 -31.19
N ARG A 329 0.17 32.67 -31.91
CA ARG A 329 1.62 32.94 -31.99
C ARG A 329 1.92 34.19 -32.83
N TYR A 330 1.18 34.41 -33.91
CA TYR A 330 1.39 35.53 -34.84
C TYR A 330 0.13 36.37 -35.04
N PRO A 331 -0.33 37.11 -34.01
CA PRO A 331 -1.57 37.88 -34.07
C PRO A 331 -1.55 39.01 -35.13
N HIS A 332 -0.36 39.51 -35.49
CA HIS A 332 -0.19 40.55 -36.51
C HIS A 332 -0.40 40.04 -37.96
N LEU A 333 -0.53 38.72 -38.15
CA LEU A 333 -0.83 38.08 -39.44
C LEU A 333 -2.31 37.70 -39.59
N VAL A 334 -3.12 37.98 -38.57
CA VAL A 334 -4.55 37.69 -38.54
C VAL A 334 -5.31 38.85 -39.18
N THR A 335 -6.21 38.54 -40.12
CA THR A 335 -7.14 39.50 -40.73
C THR A 335 -8.52 38.86 -40.78
N GLY A 336 -9.49 39.40 -40.04
CA GLY A 336 -10.80 38.77 -39.89
C GLY A 336 -10.69 37.39 -39.25
N ASP A 337 -11.30 36.39 -39.87
CA ASP A 337 -11.33 35.00 -39.39
C ASP A 337 -10.21 34.11 -39.96
N VAL A 338 -9.19 34.71 -40.59
CA VAL A 338 -8.07 33.97 -41.20
C VAL A 338 -6.72 34.51 -40.74
N ILE A 339 -5.73 33.63 -40.72
CA ILE A 339 -4.30 33.97 -40.65
C ILE A 339 -3.66 33.69 -42.01
N ASN A 340 -2.88 34.64 -42.51
CA ASN A 340 -2.13 34.49 -43.75
C ASN A 340 -0.68 34.96 -43.55
N THR A 341 0.27 34.09 -43.89
CA THR A 341 1.71 34.29 -43.69
C THR A 341 2.40 35.06 -44.82
N GLY A 342 1.66 35.37 -45.88
CA GLY A 342 2.12 36.05 -47.09
C GLY A 342 2.63 35.09 -48.17
N GLU A 343 2.96 35.68 -49.32
CA GLU A 343 3.64 34.99 -50.43
C GLU A 343 5.15 35.06 -50.23
N ILE A 344 5.80 33.90 -50.20
CA ILE A 344 7.26 33.79 -50.07
C ILE A 344 7.90 33.00 -51.21
N ARG A 345 7.10 32.40 -52.11
CA ARG A 345 7.64 31.60 -53.21
C ARG A 345 8.41 32.50 -54.16
N GLY A 346 9.67 32.14 -54.41
CA GLY A 346 10.56 32.90 -55.28
C GLY A 346 11.17 34.16 -54.63
N GLU A 347 10.94 34.39 -53.35
CA GLU A 347 11.51 35.52 -52.61
C GLU A 347 12.76 35.08 -51.83
N PHE A 348 13.78 35.92 -51.76
CA PHE A 348 14.91 35.70 -50.86
C PHE A 348 14.53 36.11 -49.43
N ILE A 349 15.02 35.38 -48.44
CA ILE A 349 14.86 35.76 -47.04
C ILE A 349 15.99 36.73 -46.67
N ARG A 350 15.63 37.95 -46.28
CA ARG A 350 16.54 38.93 -45.70
C ARG A 350 16.30 39.04 -44.20
N ILE A 351 17.34 38.87 -43.39
CA ILE A 351 17.22 39.04 -41.94
C ILE A 351 16.88 40.50 -41.64
N LEU A 352 15.84 40.71 -40.84
CA LEU A 352 15.36 42.03 -40.46
C LEU A 352 16.44 42.82 -39.70
N ASP A 353 16.60 44.10 -40.04
CA ASP A 353 17.66 44.96 -39.51
C ASP A 353 17.64 45.13 -37.99
N GLN A 354 16.43 45.25 -37.40
CA GLN A 354 16.20 45.38 -35.96
C GLN A 354 17.07 46.45 -35.26
N GLY A 355 17.40 47.55 -35.96
CA GLY A 355 18.14 48.67 -35.39
C GLY A 355 19.66 48.61 -35.61
N ARG A 356 20.16 47.66 -36.41
CA ARG A 356 21.57 47.61 -36.81
C ARG A 356 21.97 48.79 -37.71
N GLY A 357 21.02 49.36 -38.47
CA GLY A 357 21.23 50.55 -39.28
C GLY A 357 21.65 50.30 -40.73
N ILE A 358 21.55 49.07 -41.23
CA ILE A 358 21.85 48.72 -42.63
C ILE A 358 20.61 48.80 -43.53
N ASP A 359 19.45 48.36 -43.04
CA ASP A 359 18.16 48.44 -43.74
C ASP A 359 17.14 49.19 -42.86
N VAL A 360 17.40 50.49 -42.65
CA VAL A 360 16.68 51.35 -41.71
C VAL A 360 15.20 51.46 -42.10
N GLY A 361 14.30 51.24 -41.14
CA GLY A 361 12.86 51.38 -41.33
C GLY A 361 12.18 50.16 -41.98
N ARG A 362 12.93 49.11 -42.32
CA ARG A 362 12.38 47.84 -42.80
C ARG A 362 11.43 47.24 -41.76
N ARG A 363 10.25 46.79 -42.21
CA ARG A 363 9.22 46.15 -41.35
C ARG A 363 9.24 44.64 -41.53
N ILE A 364 8.87 43.90 -40.49
CA ILE A 364 8.65 42.45 -40.59
C ILE A 364 7.66 42.13 -41.71
N ASN A 365 7.94 41.09 -42.49
CA ASN A 365 7.18 40.62 -43.65
C ASN A 365 6.98 41.65 -44.78
N SER A 366 7.73 42.76 -44.77
CA SER A 366 7.68 43.70 -45.90
C SER A 366 8.41 43.13 -47.11
N HIS A 367 7.85 43.36 -48.31
CA HIS A 367 8.45 43.01 -49.60
C HIS A 367 9.40 44.10 -50.08
N GLN A 368 10.45 43.73 -50.80
CA GLN A 368 11.39 44.66 -51.43
C GLN A 368 11.79 44.12 -52.78
N GLU A 369 11.67 44.96 -53.81
CA GLU A 369 12.08 44.63 -55.17
C GLU A 369 13.61 44.50 -55.29
N ASP A 370 14.03 43.84 -56.37
CA ASP A 370 15.44 43.76 -56.75
C ASP A 370 15.99 45.15 -57.06
N ASP A 371 17.30 45.29 -56.84
CA ASP A 371 18.05 46.50 -57.16
C ASP A 371 19.48 46.10 -57.50
N PHE A 372 20.17 46.94 -58.28
CA PHE A 372 21.59 46.81 -58.53
C PHE A 372 22.31 48.07 -58.08
N LYS A 373 23.48 47.90 -57.47
CA LYS A 373 24.24 49.02 -56.94
C LYS A 373 24.62 49.99 -58.05
N ALA A 374 24.40 51.28 -57.78
CA ALA A 374 24.63 52.34 -58.73
C ALA A 374 26.06 52.31 -59.27
N HIS A 375 26.19 52.18 -60.58
CA HIS A 375 27.47 52.27 -61.29
C HIS A 375 27.27 52.92 -62.66
N ASN A 376 28.38 53.27 -63.28
CA ASN A 376 28.42 53.73 -64.66
C ASN A 376 29.52 52.98 -65.42
N HIS A 377 29.43 53.09 -66.73
CA HIS A 377 30.44 52.60 -67.66
C HIS A 377 31.14 53.79 -68.32
N TYR A 378 32.36 53.57 -68.81
CA TYR A 378 33.09 54.54 -69.60
C TYR A 378 33.05 54.10 -71.07
N LEU A 379 32.71 55.04 -71.94
CA LEU A 379 32.80 54.89 -73.38
C LEU A 379 34.10 55.54 -73.86
N GLY A 380 34.81 54.88 -74.77
CA GLY A 380 35.90 55.49 -75.51
C GLY A 380 35.34 56.44 -76.56
N ALA A 381 35.66 57.74 -76.44
CA ALA A 381 35.31 58.75 -77.43
C ALA A 381 36.56 59.18 -78.21
N PHE A 382 36.40 59.41 -79.51
CA PHE A 382 37.47 59.89 -80.39
C PHE A 382 37.11 61.28 -80.92
N GLY A 383 38.07 62.21 -80.85
CA GLY A 383 37.90 63.56 -81.39
C GLY A 383 38.00 63.56 -82.92
N GLN A 384 37.09 64.28 -83.58
CA GLN A 384 37.01 64.33 -85.04
C GLN A 384 37.33 65.73 -85.58
N TRP A 385 38.16 65.82 -86.63
CA TRP A 385 38.63 67.07 -87.25
C TRP A 385 37.87 67.48 -88.54
N GLY A 386 36.68 66.92 -88.80
CA GLY A 386 35.84 67.17 -89.99
C GLY A 386 34.61 66.27 -90.03
N ASP A 387 33.76 66.37 -91.06
CA ASP A 387 32.58 65.48 -91.24
C ASP A 387 33.00 64.01 -91.41
N ASP A 388 32.28 63.04 -90.81
CA ASP A 388 32.56 61.59 -91.01
C ASP A 388 31.80 61.08 -92.25
N PRO A 389 32.48 60.77 -93.37
CA PRO A 389 31.80 60.23 -94.54
C PRO A 389 31.59 58.70 -94.46
N THR A 390 32.06 58.02 -93.41
CA THR A 390 32.13 56.56 -93.34
C THR A 390 30.97 55.88 -92.62
N GLY A 391 30.13 56.64 -91.89
CA GLY A 391 28.98 56.09 -91.16
C GLY A 391 29.36 55.09 -90.07
N GLY A 392 30.49 55.32 -89.39
CA GLY A 392 31.08 54.37 -88.43
C GLY A 392 30.27 54.14 -87.15
N SER A 393 30.68 53.15 -86.34
CA SER A 393 30.00 52.71 -85.11
C SER A 393 30.46 53.42 -83.82
N HIS A 394 31.31 54.43 -83.92
CA HIS A 394 31.90 55.13 -82.78
C HIS A 394 31.12 56.39 -82.39
N VAL A 395 31.07 56.69 -81.09
CA VAL A 395 30.52 57.96 -80.58
C VAL A 395 31.54 59.07 -80.81
N VAL A 396 31.19 60.04 -81.66
CA VAL A 396 32.00 61.23 -81.95
C VAL A 396 31.38 62.46 -81.27
N HIS A 397 32.21 63.28 -80.64
CA HIS A 397 31.80 64.55 -80.03
C HIS A 397 32.45 65.71 -80.78
N GLY A 398 31.67 66.74 -81.13
CA GLY A 398 32.14 67.98 -81.71
C GLY A 398 31.62 69.18 -80.92
N ASP A 399 32.52 70.04 -80.43
CA ASP A 399 32.17 71.37 -79.94
C ASP A 399 32.36 72.36 -81.09
N THR A 400 31.33 73.17 -81.38
CA THR A 400 31.36 74.15 -82.48
C THR A 400 32.43 75.23 -82.31
N ASN A 401 33.02 75.44 -81.11
CA ASN A 401 34.12 76.40 -80.91
C ASN A 401 35.15 76.03 -79.80
N GLY A 402 35.28 74.77 -79.39
CA GLY A 402 36.12 74.35 -78.26
C GLY A 402 37.20 73.31 -78.57
N ARG A 403 38.29 73.34 -77.78
CA ARG A 403 39.46 72.44 -77.86
C ARG A 403 39.05 70.97 -77.92
N ILE A 404 39.57 70.23 -78.91
CA ILE A 404 39.36 68.79 -79.07
C ILE A 404 39.87 68.06 -77.83
N LEU A 405 38.93 67.49 -77.07
CA LEU A 405 39.22 66.59 -75.96
C LEU A 405 39.37 65.18 -76.54
N SER A 406 40.61 64.72 -76.68
CA SER A 406 40.90 63.29 -76.86
C SER A 406 40.80 62.59 -75.50
N ASP A 407 39.65 62.71 -74.84
CA ASP A 407 39.41 62.08 -73.55
C ASP A 407 38.81 60.69 -73.78
N THR A 408 39.59 59.65 -73.51
CA THR A 408 39.22 58.26 -73.76
C THR A 408 38.19 57.71 -72.77
N ASN A 409 37.66 58.54 -71.85
CA ASN A 409 36.79 58.10 -70.77
C ASN A 409 35.55 59.00 -70.59
N VAL A 410 34.61 58.95 -71.55
CA VAL A 410 33.30 59.60 -71.37
C VAL A 410 32.40 58.69 -70.55
N ALA A 411 32.09 59.08 -69.32
CA ALA A 411 31.22 58.29 -68.44
C ALA A 411 29.75 58.38 -68.87
N VAL A 412 29.06 57.24 -68.93
CA VAL A 412 27.59 57.25 -69.02
C VAL A 412 26.98 57.69 -67.68
N ARG A 413 25.70 58.04 -67.69
CA ARG A 413 24.96 58.37 -66.46
C ARG A 413 25.00 57.19 -65.49
N MET A 414 25.10 57.49 -64.20
CA MET A 414 24.95 56.46 -63.17
C MET A 414 23.53 55.88 -63.22
N ALA A 415 23.44 54.56 -63.15
CA ALA A 415 22.19 53.83 -63.06
C ALA A 415 22.28 52.80 -61.92
N GLY A 416 21.16 52.56 -61.24
CA GLY A 416 21.06 51.68 -60.06
C GLY A 416 20.79 52.44 -58.76
N GLY A 417 20.62 51.70 -57.67
CA GLY A 417 20.35 52.23 -56.34
C GLY A 417 21.49 52.02 -55.34
N ASN A 418 21.16 51.96 -54.05
CA ASN A 418 22.15 51.97 -52.98
C ASN A 418 22.86 50.61 -52.77
N GLU A 419 22.29 49.52 -53.28
CA GLU A 419 22.73 48.14 -53.03
C GLU A 419 22.42 47.23 -54.23
N THR A 420 23.19 46.16 -54.41
CA THR A 420 22.79 45.04 -55.26
C THR A 420 22.10 43.99 -54.42
N ARG A 421 20.84 43.69 -54.70
CA ARG A 421 20.04 42.72 -53.95
C ARG A 421 18.99 42.05 -54.84
N PRO A 422 18.62 40.79 -54.56
CA PRO A 422 17.44 40.18 -55.16
C PRO A 422 16.16 40.68 -54.48
N ARG A 423 15.01 40.37 -55.11
CA ARG A 423 13.68 40.51 -54.48
C ARG A 423 13.65 39.71 -53.18
N ASN A 424 13.21 40.34 -52.09
CA ASN A 424 13.30 39.73 -50.77
C ASN A 424 12.17 40.13 -49.83
N ILE A 425 11.93 39.24 -48.85
CA ILE A 425 11.04 39.45 -47.72
C ILE A 425 11.84 39.52 -46.42
N ALA A 426 11.48 40.46 -45.54
CA ALA A 426 12.17 40.65 -44.27
C ALA A 426 11.62 39.74 -43.16
N ARG A 427 12.47 38.89 -42.57
CA ARG A 427 12.10 37.99 -41.45
C ARG A 427 13.09 38.14 -40.29
N PRO A 428 12.64 38.10 -39.02
CA PRO A 428 13.55 38.03 -37.88
C PRO A 428 14.20 36.65 -37.79
N MET A 429 15.40 36.58 -37.21
CA MET A 429 16.06 35.31 -36.87
C MET A 429 16.04 35.14 -35.35
N ALA A 430 15.67 33.95 -34.90
CA ALA A 430 15.72 33.55 -33.50
C ALA A 430 16.47 32.21 -33.38
N ILE A 431 17.06 31.96 -32.22
CA ILE A 431 17.72 30.70 -31.87
C ILE A 431 16.97 30.05 -30.71
N PHE A 432 16.87 28.72 -30.72
CA PHE A 432 16.32 27.97 -29.60
C PHE A 432 17.19 28.15 -28.35
N ILE A 433 16.55 28.23 -27.18
CA ILE A 433 17.19 28.32 -25.86
C ILE A 433 16.97 27.05 -25.05
#